data_AF-A0A939BHU1-F1
#
_entry.id   AF-A0A939BHU1-F1
#
_cell.length_a   1.000
_cell.length_b   1.000
_cell.length_c   1.000
_cell.angle_alpha   90.00
_cell.angle_beta   90.00
_cell.angle_gamma   90.00
#
_symmetry.space_group_name_H-M   'P 1'
#
loop_
_entity.id
_entity.type
_entity.pdbx_description
1 polymer ?
#
loop_
_entity_poly.entity_id
_entity_poly.type
_entity_poly.pdbx_seq_one_letter_code
_entity_poly.pdbx_strand_id
1 'polypeptide(L)'
;MENKFGEFVKAKRQEKEISLRKLAEELGIVPAYMSDIEKGRRYPPDKEKIYKIAEVLGLNEDDTNTLFDYAALSRDNGVSPDLSDYVMGVGNLRTALRKARDINAGEDDWQKIIDMLENQEKNGGNS
;
A
#
# COMPACT_ATOMS: atom_id res chain seq x y z
N MET A 1 16.16 -6.55 -6.54
CA MET A 1 14.89 -5.91 -6.17
C MET A 1 15.16 -4.43 -6.05
N GLU A 2 14.39 -3.62 -6.76
CA GLU A 2 14.38 -2.17 -6.59
C GLU A 2 13.73 -1.87 -5.22
N ASN A 3 14.44 -1.19 -4.32
CA ASN A 3 13.97 -0.93 -2.95
C ASN A 3 13.03 0.29 -2.91
N LYS A 4 11.96 0.26 -3.71
CA LYS A 4 11.02 1.39 -3.81
C LYS A 4 10.39 1.72 -2.46
N PHE A 5 10.05 0.70 -1.67
CA PHE A 5 9.47 0.89 -0.34
C PHE A 5 10.41 1.65 0.60
N GLY A 6 11.64 1.14 0.80
CA GLY A 6 12.59 1.75 1.72
C GLY A 6 13.04 3.14 1.27
N GLU A 7 13.21 3.35 -0.03
CA GLU A 7 13.56 4.65 -0.61
C GLU A 7 12.44 5.68 -0.41
N PHE A 8 11.19 5.29 -0.66
CA PHE A 8 10.02 6.15 -0.45
C PHE A 8 9.86 6.55 1.03
N VAL A 9 9.95 5.59 1.95
CA VAL A 9 9.89 5.87 3.40
C VAL A 9 11.00 6.83 3.80
N LYS A 10 12.23 6.61 3.33
CA LYS A 10 13.37 7.49 3.62
C LYS A 10 13.14 8.90 3.09
N ALA A 11 12.66 9.05 1.86
CA ALA A 11 12.40 10.35 1.24
C ALA A 11 11.35 11.13 2.02
N LYS A 12 10.17 10.55 2.26
CA LYS A 12 9.08 11.17 3.03
C LYS A 12 9.50 11.51 4.46
N ARG A 13 10.29 10.63 5.10
CA ARG A 13 10.86 10.89 6.42
C ARG A 13 11.76 12.12 6.43
N GLN A 14 12.63 12.27 5.43
CA GLN A 14 13.54 13.40 5.31
C GLN A 14 12.82 14.71 4.99
N GLU A 15 11.79 14.67 4.14
CA GLU A 15 10.92 15.82 3.85
C GLU A 15 10.21 16.35 5.10
N LYS A 16 9.86 15.47 6.03
CA LYS A 16 9.21 15.80 7.31
C LYS A 16 10.20 16.08 8.44
N GLU A 17 11.50 16.10 8.15
CA GLU A 17 12.59 16.28 9.13
C GLU A 17 12.55 15.28 10.30
N ILE A 18 11.96 14.10 10.08
CA ILE A 18 11.89 13.04 11.09
C ILE A 18 13.21 12.28 11.09
N SER A 19 13.82 12.07 12.25
CA SER A 19 15.02 11.24 12.34
C SER A 19 14.67 9.76 12.20
N LEU A 20 15.61 8.96 11.68
CA LEU A 20 15.45 7.50 11.61
C LEU A 20 15.14 6.88 12.99
N ARG A 21 15.76 7.40 14.06
CA ARG A 21 15.51 6.95 15.43
C ARG A 21 14.10 7.28 15.89
N LYS A 22 13.60 8.48 15.59
CA LYS A 22 12.23 8.89 15.92
C LYS A 22 11.21 8.01 15.20
N LEU A 23 11.38 7.76 13.90
CA LEU A 23 10.47 6.86 13.18
C LEU A 23 10.50 5.44 13.75
N ALA A 24 11.69 4.91 14.08
CA ALA A 24 11.81 3.59 14.70
C ALA A 24 11.10 3.51 16.07
N GLU A 25 11.22 4.55 16.89
CA GLU A 25 10.55 4.68 18.18
C GLU A 25 9.03 4.67 18.04
N GLU A 26 8.47 5.49 17.15
CA GLU A 26 7.02 5.55 16.88
C GLU A 26 6.45 4.22 16.36
N LEU A 27 7.28 3.43 15.68
CA LEU A 27 6.93 2.09 15.17
C LEU A 27 7.16 0.98 16.21
N GLY A 28 7.73 1.28 17.37
CA GLY A 28 8.08 0.29 18.38
C GLY A 28 9.15 -0.71 17.91
N ILE A 29 10.03 -0.32 16.99
CA ILE A 29 11.11 -1.16 16.44
C ILE A 29 12.49 -0.58 16.79
N VAL A 30 13.52 -1.43 16.70
CA VAL A 30 14.89 -0.96 16.90
C VAL A 30 15.38 -0.14 15.69
N PRO A 31 16.19 0.93 15.88
CA PRO A 31 16.69 1.76 14.77
C PRO A 31 17.44 0.98 13.68
N ALA A 32 18.14 -0.09 14.05
CA ALA A 32 18.82 -0.95 13.07
C ALA A 32 17.83 -1.59 12.08
N TYR A 33 16.66 -2.03 12.57
CA TYR A 33 15.62 -2.61 11.74
C TYR A 33 15.03 -1.59 10.77
N MET A 34 14.76 -0.35 11.23
CA MET A 34 14.32 0.74 10.35
C MET A 34 15.38 1.08 9.29
N SER A 35 16.66 1.09 9.67
CA SER A 35 17.75 1.30 8.72
C SER A 35 17.84 0.21 7.66
N ASP A 36 17.62 -1.04 8.05
CA ASP A 36 17.62 -2.17 7.12
C ASP A 36 16.44 -2.11 6.15
N ILE A 37 15.26 -1.67 6.60
CA ILE A 37 14.09 -1.40 5.74
C ILE A 37 14.43 -0.30 4.73
N GLU A 38 14.92 0.87 5.16
CA GLU A 38 15.26 1.97 4.25
C GLU A 38 16.35 1.60 3.24
N LYS A 39 17.19 0.61 3.57
CA LYS A 39 18.26 0.09 2.69
C LYS A 39 17.85 -1.14 1.88
N GLY A 40 16.60 -1.62 2.00
CA GLY A 40 16.11 -2.78 1.27
C GLY A 40 16.74 -4.11 1.69
N ARG A 41 17.34 -4.16 2.88
CA ARG A 41 17.90 -5.39 3.48
C ARG A 41 16.84 -6.20 4.21
N ARG A 42 15.68 -5.60 4.47
CA ARG A 42 14.50 -6.23 5.05
C ARG A 42 13.29 -5.95 4.20
N TYR A 43 12.38 -6.91 4.15
CA TYR A 43 11.07 -6.70 3.55
C TYR A 43 10.30 -5.61 4.31
N PRO A 44 9.35 -4.95 3.62
CA PRO A 44 8.35 -4.11 4.26
C PRO A 44 7.70 -4.81 5.46
N PRO A 45 7.39 -4.06 6.54
CA PRO A 45 6.79 -4.62 7.74
C PRO A 45 5.33 -5.04 7.49
N ASP A 46 4.64 -5.50 8.53
CA ASP A 46 3.21 -5.83 8.47
C ASP A 46 2.32 -4.60 8.17
N LYS A 47 1.08 -4.88 7.76
CA LYS A 47 0.06 -3.87 7.40
C LYS A 47 -0.12 -2.81 8.49
N GLU A 48 -0.15 -3.22 9.75
CA GLU A 48 -0.31 -2.30 10.89
C GLU A 48 0.83 -1.30 10.97
N LYS A 49 2.09 -1.75 10.83
CA LYS A 49 3.26 -0.86 10.81
C LYS A 49 3.31 0.00 9.56
N ILE A 50 2.83 -0.47 8.42
CA ILE A 50 2.75 0.34 7.20
C ILE A 50 1.77 1.51 7.40
N TYR A 51 0.59 1.27 7.99
CA TYR A 51 -0.31 2.36 8.38
C TYR A 51 0.34 3.30 9.39
N LYS A 52 1.06 2.77 10.39
CA LYS A 52 1.75 3.62 11.37
C LYS A 52 2.84 4.48 10.73
N ILE A 53 3.56 3.97 9.72
CA ILE A 53 4.49 4.77 8.91
C ILE A 53 3.73 5.91 8.23
N ALA A 54 2.61 5.62 7.57
CA ALA A 54 1.81 6.62 6.88
C ALA A 54 1.30 7.72 7.84
N GLU A 55 0.82 7.33 9.03
CA GLU A 55 0.37 8.23 10.09
C GLU A 55 1.50 9.14 10.58
N VAL A 56 2.65 8.57 10.96
CA VAL A 56 3.79 9.32 11.51
C VAL A 56 4.39 10.27 10.49
N LEU A 57 4.40 9.88 9.21
CA LEU A 57 4.90 10.71 8.11
C LEU A 57 3.84 11.70 7.60
N GLY A 58 2.59 11.61 8.08
CA GLY A 58 1.48 12.46 7.64
C GLY A 58 1.26 12.36 6.13
N LEU A 59 1.23 11.12 5.62
CA LEU A 59 0.94 10.83 4.22
C LEU A 59 -0.55 11.05 3.93
N ASN A 60 -0.85 11.51 2.71
CA ASN A 60 -2.23 11.52 2.22
C ASN A 60 -2.61 10.10 1.72
N GLU A 61 -3.84 9.96 1.23
CA GLU A 61 -4.37 8.68 0.75
C GLU A 61 -3.55 8.12 -0.42
N ASP A 62 -3.24 8.94 -1.43
CA ASP A 62 -2.45 8.53 -2.60
C ASP A 62 -1.04 8.04 -2.22
N ASP A 63 -0.35 8.78 -1.35
CA ASP A 63 0.96 8.39 -0.84
C ASP A 63 0.88 7.10 0.00
N THR A 64 -0.22 6.91 0.74
CA THR A 64 -0.46 5.71 1.54
C THR A 64 -0.70 4.50 0.65
N ASN A 65 -1.51 4.64 -0.40
CA ASN A 65 -1.75 3.59 -1.39
C ASN A 65 -0.44 3.23 -2.11
N THR A 66 0.34 4.23 -2.53
CA THR A 66 1.67 4.04 -3.12
C THR A 66 2.60 3.26 -2.18
N LEU A 67 2.57 3.55 -0.87
CA LEU A 67 3.36 2.85 0.13
C LEU A 67 2.97 1.36 0.23
N PHE A 68 1.67 1.05 0.18
CA PHE A 68 1.18 -0.33 0.16
C PHE A 68 1.54 -1.07 -1.14
N ASP A 69 1.47 -0.40 -2.28
CA ASP A 69 1.88 -0.99 -3.57
C ASP A 69 3.37 -1.30 -3.60
N TYR A 70 4.22 -0.41 -3.09
CA TYR A 70 5.64 -0.70 -2.91
C TYR A 70 5.88 -1.85 -1.94
N ALA A 71 5.01 -2.00 -0.93
CA ALA A 71 5.10 -3.14 -0.03
C ALA A 71 4.79 -4.47 -0.74
N ALA A 72 3.78 -4.47 -1.62
CA ALA A 72 3.42 -5.61 -2.47
C ALA A 72 4.55 -5.98 -3.43
N LEU A 73 5.06 -4.99 -4.18
CA LEU A 73 6.10 -5.15 -5.20
C LEU A 73 7.45 -5.57 -4.62
N SER A 74 7.64 -5.43 -3.31
CA SER A 74 8.84 -5.94 -2.64
C SER A 74 8.85 -7.47 -2.51
N ARG A 75 7.76 -8.17 -2.85
CA ARG A 75 7.64 -9.63 -2.80
C ARG A 75 7.24 -10.17 -4.18
N ASP A 76 7.71 -11.37 -4.51
CA ASP A 76 7.26 -12.04 -5.74
C ASP A 76 5.76 -12.39 -5.62
N ASN A 77 4.97 -11.95 -6.60
CA ASN A 77 3.50 -12.11 -6.64
C ASN A 77 2.76 -11.50 -5.42
N GLY A 78 3.29 -10.42 -4.84
CA GLY A 78 2.64 -9.73 -3.73
C GLY A 78 1.33 -9.04 -4.13
N VAL A 79 0.35 -9.08 -3.23
CA VAL A 79 -0.84 -8.21 -3.24
C VAL A 79 -0.64 -7.15 -2.17
N SER A 80 -1.10 -5.92 -2.40
CA SER A 80 -1.06 -4.82 -1.44
C SER A 80 -1.58 -5.30 -0.07
N PRO A 81 -0.77 -5.19 1.01
CA PRO A 81 -1.11 -5.80 2.29
C PRO A 81 -2.46 -5.39 2.86
N ASP A 82 -2.89 -4.16 2.59
CA ASP A 82 -4.18 -3.61 2.95
C ASP A 82 -5.35 -4.30 2.23
N LEU A 83 -5.17 -4.70 0.97
CA LEU A 83 -6.17 -5.35 0.12
C LEU A 83 -6.26 -6.86 0.29
N SER A 84 -5.21 -7.52 0.80
CA SER A 84 -5.10 -8.99 0.86
C SER A 84 -6.31 -9.66 1.53
N ASP A 85 -6.72 -9.17 2.70
CA ASP A 85 -7.84 -9.77 3.45
C ASP A 85 -9.17 -9.60 2.69
N TYR A 86 -9.38 -8.45 2.07
CA TYR A 86 -10.58 -8.16 1.31
C TYR A 86 -10.67 -9.04 0.06
N VAL A 87 -9.58 -9.13 -0.72
CA VAL A 87 -9.50 -10.02 -1.88
C VAL A 87 -9.76 -11.47 -1.48
N MET A 88 -9.18 -11.93 -0.36
CA MET A 88 -9.36 -13.31 0.11
C MET A 88 -10.74 -13.58 0.72
N GLY A 89 -11.38 -12.58 1.33
CA GLY A 89 -12.72 -12.69 1.91
C GLY A 89 -13.84 -12.67 0.87
N VAL A 90 -13.65 -11.97 -0.26
CA VAL A 90 -14.72 -11.69 -1.21
C VAL A 90 -14.67 -12.66 -2.40
N GLY A 91 -15.58 -13.65 -2.41
CA GLY A 91 -15.58 -14.74 -3.40
C GLY A 91 -15.92 -14.30 -4.84
N ASN A 92 -16.89 -13.40 -5.00
CA ASN A 92 -17.26 -12.84 -6.30
C ASN A 92 -16.17 -11.93 -6.87
N LEU A 93 -15.44 -11.17 -6.03
CA LEU A 93 -14.27 -10.39 -6.45
C LEU A 93 -13.20 -11.29 -7.07
N ARG A 94 -12.79 -12.37 -6.38
CA ARG A 94 -11.83 -13.34 -6.94
C ARG A 94 -12.33 -13.98 -8.23
N THR A 95 -13.63 -14.22 -8.34
CA THR A 95 -14.23 -14.74 -9.58
C THR A 95 -14.16 -13.71 -10.71
N ALA A 96 -14.44 -12.43 -10.42
CA ALA A 96 -14.32 -11.34 -11.36
C ALA A 96 -12.86 -11.14 -11.81
N LEU A 97 -11.89 -11.11 -10.88
CA LEU A 97 -10.47 -11.01 -11.20
C LEU A 97 -9.99 -12.16 -12.10
N ARG A 98 -10.44 -13.40 -11.87
CA ARG A 98 -10.13 -14.53 -12.75
C ARG A 98 -10.71 -14.35 -14.15
N LYS A 99 -11.98 -13.95 -14.25
CA LYS A 99 -12.62 -13.69 -15.55
C LYS A 99 -11.91 -12.56 -16.30
N ALA A 100 -11.58 -11.47 -15.63
CA ALA A 100 -10.88 -10.33 -16.19
C ALA A 100 -9.49 -10.73 -16.72
N ARG A 101 -8.74 -11.53 -15.96
CA ARG A 101 -7.48 -12.13 -16.42
C ARG A 101 -7.68 -13.00 -17.66
N ASP A 102 -8.67 -13.88 -17.66
CA ASP A 102 -8.91 -14.83 -18.75
C ASP A 102 -9.29 -14.14 -20.08
N ILE A 103 -9.79 -12.90 -20.03
CA ILE A 103 -10.10 -12.08 -21.21
C ILE A 103 -9.05 -10.99 -21.51
N ASN A 104 -7.93 -10.95 -20.76
CA ASN A 104 -6.93 -9.88 -20.83
C ASN A 104 -7.53 -8.47 -20.68
N ALA A 105 -8.41 -8.28 -19.70
CA ALA A 105 -9.00 -6.98 -19.40
C ALA A 105 -7.90 -5.92 -19.18
N GLY A 106 -8.01 -4.82 -19.93
CA GLY A 106 -7.03 -3.72 -19.92
C GLY A 106 -7.42 -2.57 -19.00
N GLU A 107 -6.60 -1.53 -18.98
CA GLU A 107 -6.85 -0.31 -18.18
C GLU A 107 -8.24 0.29 -18.46
N ASP A 108 -8.67 0.35 -19.71
CA ASP A 108 -9.99 0.87 -20.11
C ASP A 108 -11.16 0.09 -19.49
N ASP A 109 -11.01 -1.21 -19.25
CA ASP A 109 -12.05 -2.03 -18.63
C ASP A 109 -12.11 -1.80 -17.13
N TRP A 110 -10.95 -1.64 -16.49
CA TRP A 110 -10.86 -1.31 -15.07
C TRP A 110 -11.34 0.11 -14.78
N GLN A 111 -11.07 1.07 -15.66
CA GLN A 111 -11.56 2.45 -15.52
C GLN A 111 -13.09 2.48 -15.47
N LYS A 112 -13.78 1.71 -16.31
CA LYS A 112 -15.25 1.60 -16.26
C LYS A 112 -15.76 1.07 -14.92
N ILE A 113 -15.01 0.15 -14.30
CA ILE A 113 -15.36 -0.39 -12.98
C ILE A 113 -15.15 0.67 -11.90
N ILE A 114 -14.04 1.42 -11.96
CA ILE A 114 -13.75 2.54 -11.05
C ILE A 114 -14.87 3.59 -11.16
N ASP A 115 -15.19 4.04 -12.38
CA ASP A 115 -16.25 5.02 -12.63
C ASP A 115 -17.61 4.53 -12.10
N MET A 116 -17.91 3.25 -12.26
CA MET A 116 -19.13 2.64 -11.73
C MET A 116 -19.19 2.73 -10.20
N LEU A 117 -18.08 2.45 -9.51
CA LEU A 117 -18.00 2.48 -8.04
C LEU A 117 -18.11 3.91 -7.49
N GLU A 118 -17.39 4.86 -8.08
CA GLU A 118 -17.46 6.28 -7.69
C GLU A 118 -18.87 6.87 -7.84
N ASN A 119 -19.61 6.44 -8.87
CA ASN A 119 -20.98 6.88 -9.10
C ASN A 119 -21.97 6.28 -8.09
N GLN A 120 -21.67 5.12 -7.49
CA GLN A 120 -22.51 4.58 -6.41
C GLN A 120 -22.31 5.34 -5.10
N GLU A 121 -21.08 5.74 -4.78
CA GLU A 121 -20.80 6.54 -3.58
C GLU A 121 -21.52 7.89 -3.61
N LYS A 122 -21.54 8.57 -4.77
CA LYS A 122 -22.25 9.85 -4.96
C LYS A 122 -23.77 9.75 -4.81
N ASN A 123 -24.36 8.60 -5.14
CA ASN A 123 -25.80 8.38 -5.04
C ASN A 123 -26.26 7.86 -3.65
N GLY A 124 -25.34 7.32 -2.85
CA GLY A 124 -25.62 6.83 -1.48
C GLY A 124 -25.47 7.89 -0.38
N GLY A 125 -24.86 9.04 -0.66
CA GLY A 125 -24.69 10.15 0.29
C GLY A 125 -25.88 11.12 0.41
N ASN A 126 -27.02 10.80 -0.22
CA ASN A 126 -28.23 11.62 -0.20
C ASN A 126 -29.44 10.80 0.30
N SER A 127 -29.31 10.22 1.50
CA SER A 127 -30.41 9.62 2.26
C SER A 127 -30.15 9.74 3.76
#